data_AF-A0A962G956-F1
#
_entry.id   AF-A0A962G956-F1
#
_cell.length_a   1.000
_cell.length_b   1.000
_cell.length_c   1.000
_cell.angle_alpha   90.00
_cell.angle_beta   90.00
_cell.angle_gamma   90.00
#
_symmetry.space_group_name_H-M   'P 1'
#
loop_
_entity.id
_entity.type
_entity.pdbx_description
1 polymer ?
#
loop_
_entity_poly.entity_id
_entity_poly.type
_entity_poly.pdbx_seq_one_letter_code
_entity_poly.pdbx_strand_id
1 'polypeptide(L)'
;IDLQNQLDRLLLTYTEEYPDVVRTRMQMQDIQRQLKDEQDRRSQAAANGKQTPFDNAQFNPLYQELKVRLAELRQEMAATRTRMTTSEAMLNDELDRSRRIAASESALAELTRDYEVNRDIYQDLLKRRENARVSMVLDQEQRGLTFRIQDPAILPLRPSGLRMMHFALAGMVLAVAVPLGLLFALVQFDPRIRSARQLERTTGLVALASIPTYPTVREKMRNRARLAFSALIVVAVFGFYAFVYWSRVIRYS
;
A
#
# COMPACT_ATOMS: atom_id res chain seq x y z
N ILE A 1 35.30 -3.42 -60.99
CA ILE A 1 34.20 -2.62 -60.37
C ILE A 1 32.87 -3.34 -60.58
N ASP A 2 32.50 -3.70 -61.81
CA ASP A 2 31.23 -4.39 -62.06
C ASP A 2 31.13 -5.77 -61.37
N LEU A 3 32.17 -6.62 -61.47
CA LEU A 3 32.21 -7.92 -60.77
C LEU A 3 32.22 -7.81 -59.23
N GLN A 4 32.79 -6.74 -58.67
CA GLN A 4 32.76 -6.49 -57.22
C GLN A 4 31.37 -6.06 -56.77
N ASN A 5 30.74 -5.13 -57.49
CA ASN A 5 29.37 -4.72 -57.23
C ASN A 5 28.37 -5.88 -57.40
N GLN A 6 28.62 -6.78 -58.37
CA GLN A 6 27.85 -8.01 -58.53
C GLN A 6 28.04 -8.98 -57.37
N LEU A 7 29.27 -9.14 -56.87
CA LEU A 7 29.54 -9.94 -55.67
C LEU A 7 28.81 -9.36 -54.44
N ASP A 8 28.92 -8.06 -54.21
CA ASP A 8 28.30 -7.39 -53.06
C ASP A 8 26.76 -7.49 -53.11
N ARG A 9 26.16 -7.38 -54.30
CA ARG A 9 24.73 -7.63 -54.49
C ARG A 9 24.34 -9.09 -54.25
N LEU A 10 25.14 -10.04 -54.72
CA LEU A 10 24.89 -11.46 -54.50
C LEU A 10 25.01 -11.82 -53.01
N LEU A 11 25.94 -11.22 -52.26
CA LEU A 11 26.11 -11.46 -50.81
C LEU A 11 25.02 -10.83 -49.93
N LEU A 12 24.29 -9.82 -50.42
CA LEU A 12 23.09 -9.31 -49.74
C LEU A 12 21.93 -10.32 -49.74
N THR A 13 21.96 -11.31 -50.65
CA THR A 13 20.84 -12.24 -50.89
C THR A 13 21.22 -13.73 -50.74
N TYR A 14 22.48 -14.10 -50.97
CA TYR A 14 22.96 -15.50 -51.00
C TYR A 14 24.17 -15.70 -50.08
N THR A 15 24.38 -16.95 -49.65
CA THR A 15 25.51 -17.36 -48.79
C THR A 15 26.81 -17.57 -49.58
N GLU A 16 27.96 -17.55 -48.90
CA GLU A 16 29.29 -17.56 -49.52
C GLU A 16 29.63 -18.82 -50.34
N GLU A 17 28.90 -19.91 -50.12
CA GLU A 17 29.06 -21.21 -50.80
C GLU A 17 28.18 -21.35 -52.05
N TYR A 18 27.29 -20.39 -52.32
CA TYR A 18 26.36 -20.48 -53.43
C TYR A 18 27.11 -20.50 -54.79
N PRO A 19 26.73 -21.36 -55.76
CA PRO A 19 27.50 -21.58 -56.98
C PRO A 19 27.82 -20.31 -57.78
N ASP A 20 26.91 -19.34 -57.81
CA ASP A 20 27.10 -18.08 -58.53
C ASP A 20 28.06 -17.12 -57.82
N VAL A 21 28.08 -17.12 -56.47
CA VAL A 21 29.04 -16.36 -55.66
C VAL A 21 30.45 -16.94 -55.84
N VAL A 22 30.57 -18.26 -55.81
CA VAL A 22 31.85 -18.97 -56.04
C VAL A 22 32.35 -18.76 -57.46
N ARG A 23 31.49 -18.85 -58.48
CA ARG A 23 31.86 -18.59 -59.89
C ARG A 23 32.36 -17.17 -60.09
N THR A 24 31.67 -16.17 -59.53
CA THR A 24 32.07 -14.76 -59.63
C THR A 24 33.38 -14.51 -58.90
N ARG A 25 33.58 -15.13 -57.73
CA ARG A 25 34.82 -15.08 -56.96
C ARG A 25 35.99 -15.73 -57.72
N MET A 26 35.80 -16.89 -58.33
CA MET A 26 36.80 -17.53 -59.19
C MET A 26 37.14 -16.66 -60.40
N GLN A 27 36.13 -16.10 -61.08
CA GLN A 27 36.36 -15.19 -62.21
C GLN A 27 37.19 -13.96 -61.80
N MET A 28 36.92 -13.37 -60.64
CA MET A 28 37.77 -12.29 -60.12
C MET A 28 39.19 -12.75 -59.80
N GLN A 29 39.34 -13.94 -59.21
CA GLN A 29 40.65 -14.50 -58.88
C GLN A 29 41.47 -14.82 -60.13
N ASP A 30 40.85 -15.35 -61.18
CA ASP A 30 41.48 -15.66 -62.45
C ASP A 30 41.93 -14.37 -63.17
N ILE A 31 41.08 -13.34 -63.17
CA ILE A 31 41.44 -12.03 -63.72
C ILE A 31 42.59 -11.40 -62.91
N GLN A 32 42.58 -11.49 -61.57
CA GLN A 32 43.68 -11.01 -60.74
C GLN A 32 44.98 -11.76 -61.01
N ARG A 33 44.92 -13.08 -61.20
CA ARG A 33 46.09 -13.90 -61.57
C ARG A 33 46.64 -13.49 -62.94
N GLN A 34 45.78 -13.35 -63.95
CA GLN A 34 46.19 -12.88 -65.28
C GLN A 34 46.83 -11.50 -65.23
N LEU A 35 46.30 -10.58 -64.42
CA LEU A 35 46.88 -9.24 -64.26
C LEU A 35 48.26 -9.28 -63.63
N LYS A 36 48.44 -10.17 -62.64
CA LYS A 36 49.72 -10.37 -61.94
C LYS A 36 50.75 -11.03 -62.85
N ASP A 37 50.37 -12.05 -63.60
CA ASP A 37 51.24 -12.73 -64.58
C ASP A 37 51.68 -11.78 -65.70
N GLU A 38 50.80 -10.89 -66.17
CA GLU A 38 51.14 -9.85 -67.14
C GLU A 38 52.06 -8.76 -66.53
N GLN A 39 51.86 -8.39 -65.26
CA GLN A 39 52.77 -7.49 -64.54
C GLN A 39 54.16 -8.12 -64.33
N ASP A 40 54.22 -9.41 -64.01
CA ASP A 40 55.46 -10.16 -63.80
C ASP A 40 56.20 -10.41 -65.14
N ARG A 41 55.48 -10.65 -66.24
CA ARG A 41 56.06 -10.64 -67.60
C ARG A 41 56.64 -9.27 -67.98
N ARG A 42 55.94 -8.20 -67.60
CA ARG A 42 56.35 -6.81 -67.90
C ARG A 42 57.55 -6.37 -67.06
N SER A 43 57.67 -6.83 -65.82
CA SER A 43 58.83 -6.57 -64.96
C SER A 43 60.07 -7.36 -65.40
N GLN A 44 59.90 -8.60 -65.89
CA GLN A 44 60.99 -9.40 -66.48
C GLN A 44 61.46 -8.85 -67.83
N ALA A 45 60.56 -8.29 -68.66
CA ALA A 45 60.92 -7.61 -69.91
C ALA A 45 61.67 -6.28 -69.70
N ALA A 46 61.46 -5.59 -68.56
CA ALA A 46 62.18 -4.37 -68.20
C ALA A 46 63.61 -4.61 -67.68
N ALA A 47 63.92 -5.83 -67.20
CA ALA A 47 65.24 -6.20 -66.66
C ALA A 47 66.24 -6.67 -67.73
N ASN A 48 65.76 -7.21 -68.86
CA ASN A 48 66.59 -7.59 -70.02
C ASN A 48 66.46 -6.51 -71.08
N GLY A 49 67.37 -5.53 -71.11
CA GLY A 49 67.34 -4.31 -71.95
C GLY A 49 67.29 -4.49 -73.48
N LYS A 50 66.30 -5.23 -74.00
CA LYS A 50 65.87 -5.25 -75.39
C LYS A 50 64.60 -4.39 -75.46
N GLN A 51 64.74 -3.19 -76.01
CA GLN A 51 63.61 -2.36 -76.37
C GLN A 51 62.71 -3.12 -77.36
N THR A 52 61.62 -3.66 -76.86
CA THR A 52 60.47 -4.05 -77.69
C THR A 52 59.77 -2.78 -78.20
N PRO A 53 59.27 -2.73 -79.46
CA PRO A 53 58.61 -1.54 -80.04
C PRO A 53 57.21 -1.24 -79.47
N PHE A 54 57.01 -1.40 -78.17
CA PHE A 54 55.73 -1.21 -77.48
C PHE A 54 55.85 -0.22 -76.31
N ASP A 55 56.63 0.85 -76.50
CA ASP A 55 56.50 2.08 -75.71
C ASP A 55 55.16 2.82 -75.99
N ASN A 56 54.26 2.18 -76.76
CA ASN A 56 52.88 2.58 -77.00
C ASN A 56 51.90 2.10 -75.91
N ALA A 57 52.38 1.66 -74.74
CA ALA A 57 51.48 1.52 -73.58
C ALA A 57 51.02 2.90 -73.03
N GLN A 58 51.68 3.99 -73.43
CA GLN A 58 51.14 5.36 -73.27
C GLN A 58 50.04 5.71 -74.29
N PHE A 59 49.87 4.90 -75.35
CA PHE A 59 48.90 5.09 -76.43
C PHE A 59 47.99 3.87 -76.63
N ASN A 60 47.67 3.12 -75.57
CA ASN A 60 46.55 2.18 -75.64
C ASN A 60 45.25 2.98 -75.39
N PRO A 61 44.44 3.28 -76.43
CA PRO A 61 43.25 4.11 -76.30
C PRO A 61 42.27 3.57 -75.24
N LEU A 62 42.26 2.25 -75.03
CA LEU A 62 41.45 1.58 -74.01
C LEU A 62 41.87 1.95 -72.57
N TYR A 63 43.17 2.09 -72.31
CA TYR A 63 43.69 2.47 -70.99
C TYR A 63 43.39 3.94 -70.68
N GLN A 64 43.45 4.79 -71.71
CA GLN A 64 43.09 6.20 -71.58
C GLN A 64 41.58 6.36 -71.32
N GLU A 65 40.72 5.60 -72.00
CA GLU A 65 39.28 5.54 -71.71
C GLU A 65 38.99 5.06 -70.28
N LEU A 66 39.65 3.98 -69.84
CA LEU A 66 39.53 3.47 -68.47
C LEU A 66 39.93 4.50 -67.41
N LYS A 67 40.99 5.28 -67.67
CA LYS A 67 41.45 6.33 -66.76
C LYS A 67 40.45 7.49 -66.68
N VAL A 68 39.84 7.88 -67.81
CA VAL A 68 38.78 8.89 -67.86
C VAL A 68 37.54 8.41 -67.09
N ARG A 69 37.03 7.20 -67.36
CA ARG A 69 35.89 6.62 -66.63
C ARG A 69 36.15 6.52 -65.13
N LEU A 70 37.37 6.17 -64.72
CA LEU A 70 37.74 6.09 -63.32
C LEU A 70 37.74 7.48 -62.65
N ALA A 71 38.20 8.52 -63.37
CA ALA A 71 38.13 9.89 -62.90
C ALA A 71 36.67 10.38 -62.78
N GLU A 72 35.82 10.08 -63.76
CA GLU A 72 34.37 10.37 -63.74
C GLU A 72 33.68 9.69 -62.55
N LEU A 73 33.90 8.38 -62.36
CA LEU A 73 33.35 7.63 -61.23
C LEU A 73 33.83 8.18 -59.88
N ARG A 74 35.10 8.61 -59.77
CA ARG A 74 35.61 9.24 -58.55
C ARG A 74 34.93 10.58 -58.28
N GLN A 75 34.70 11.38 -59.31
CA GLN A 75 33.97 12.64 -59.19
C GLN A 75 32.51 12.39 -58.78
N GLU A 76 31.86 11.39 -59.36
CA GLU A 76 30.48 11.01 -59.04
C GLU A 76 30.36 10.48 -57.60
N MET A 77 31.30 9.65 -57.16
CA MET A 77 31.37 9.20 -55.76
C MET A 77 31.58 10.38 -54.80
N ALA A 78 32.47 11.31 -55.13
CA ALA A 78 32.70 12.50 -54.31
C ALA A 78 31.44 13.36 -54.22
N ALA A 79 30.78 13.62 -55.36
CA ALA A 79 29.53 14.39 -55.41
C ALA A 79 28.40 13.71 -54.63
N THR A 80 28.24 12.39 -54.77
CA THR A 80 27.24 11.59 -54.05
C THR A 80 27.51 11.60 -52.56
N ARG A 81 28.77 11.48 -52.14
CA ARG A 81 29.15 11.53 -50.73
C ARG A 81 28.87 12.90 -50.12
N THR A 82 29.16 13.99 -50.83
CA THR A 82 28.78 15.34 -50.40
C THR A 82 27.26 15.47 -50.25
N ARG A 83 26.49 14.99 -51.23
CA ARG A 83 25.00 14.98 -51.14
C ARG A 83 24.52 14.22 -49.91
N MET A 84 25.06 13.03 -49.65
CA MET A 84 24.72 12.23 -48.48
C MET A 84 25.01 12.99 -47.18
N THR A 85 26.20 13.58 -47.04
CA THR A 85 26.55 14.36 -45.84
C THR A 85 25.65 15.59 -45.66
N THR A 86 25.26 16.27 -46.75
CA THR A 86 24.31 17.40 -46.68
C THR A 86 22.91 16.94 -46.29
N SER A 87 22.44 15.80 -46.81
CA SER A 87 21.14 15.24 -46.47
C SER A 87 21.09 14.76 -45.02
N GLU A 88 22.16 14.13 -44.53
CA GLU A 88 22.29 13.75 -43.11
C GLU A 88 22.29 14.99 -42.20
N ALA A 89 23.00 16.06 -42.58
CA ALA A 89 22.99 17.31 -41.84
C ALA A 89 21.59 17.95 -41.81
N MET A 90 20.88 17.97 -42.94
CA MET A 90 19.50 18.46 -43.02
C MET A 90 18.54 17.62 -42.19
N LEU A 91 18.69 16.29 -42.19
CA LEU A 91 17.87 15.38 -41.39
C LEU A 91 18.08 15.65 -39.89
N ASN A 92 19.34 15.79 -39.46
CA ASN A 92 19.64 16.07 -38.06
C ASN A 92 19.07 17.42 -37.62
N ASP A 93 19.17 18.47 -38.45
CA ASP A 93 18.59 19.77 -38.14
C ASP A 93 17.06 19.70 -38.03
N GLU A 94 16.38 18.96 -38.92
CA GLU A 94 14.93 18.78 -38.86
C GLU A 94 14.50 17.94 -37.64
N LEU A 95 15.27 16.91 -37.28
CA LEU A 95 15.03 16.14 -36.05
C LEU A 95 15.20 17.01 -34.80
N ASP A 96 16.24 17.84 -34.76
CA ASP A 96 16.45 18.78 -33.66
C ASP A 96 15.34 19.83 -33.60
N ARG A 97 14.88 20.32 -34.76
CA ARG A 97 13.73 21.22 -34.85
C ARG A 97 12.46 20.55 -34.32
N SER A 98 12.17 19.32 -34.71
CA SER A 98 11.03 18.55 -34.22
C SER A 98 11.10 18.36 -32.71
N ARG A 99 12.27 18.01 -32.16
CA ARG A 99 12.48 17.90 -30.70
C ARG A 99 12.22 19.22 -29.97
N ARG A 100 12.70 20.35 -30.52
CA ARG A 100 12.44 21.68 -29.96
C ARG A 100 10.94 22.03 -29.96
N ILE A 101 10.23 21.71 -31.04
CA ILE A 101 8.78 21.92 -31.13
C ILE A 101 8.05 21.08 -30.08
N ALA A 102 8.34 19.78 -30.00
CA ALA A 102 7.71 18.89 -29.02
C ALA A 102 7.98 19.34 -27.57
N ALA A 103 9.19 19.78 -27.26
CA ALA A 103 9.53 20.34 -25.95
C ALA A 103 8.73 21.63 -25.65
N SER A 104 8.58 22.51 -26.65
CA SER A 104 7.77 23.73 -26.52
C SER A 104 6.29 23.43 -26.31
N GLU A 105 5.73 22.45 -27.03
CA GLU A 105 4.33 22.03 -26.84
C GLU A 105 4.09 21.45 -25.45
N SER A 106 5.01 20.61 -24.95
CA SER A 106 4.95 20.08 -23.59
C SER A 106 4.97 21.19 -22.54
N ALA A 107 5.87 22.16 -22.69
CA ALA A 107 5.97 23.29 -21.77
C ALA A 107 4.72 24.18 -21.78
N LEU A 108 4.13 24.41 -22.96
CA LEU A 108 2.87 25.14 -23.08
C LEU A 108 1.69 24.39 -22.47
N ALA A 109 1.63 23.07 -22.62
CA ALA A 109 0.59 22.24 -22.02
C ALA A 109 0.69 22.24 -20.49
N GLU A 110 1.89 22.14 -19.94
CA GLU A 110 2.16 22.25 -18.50
C GLU A 110 1.73 23.62 -17.96
N LEU A 111 2.17 24.71 -18.60
CA LEU A 111 1.82 26.07 -18.19
C LEU A 111 0.31 26.32 -18.26
N THR A 112 -0.36 25.79 -19.28
CA THR A 112 -1.82 25.91 -19.45
C THR A 112 -2.55 25.18 -18.34
N ARG A 113 -2.14 23.96 -18.02
CA ARG A 113 -2.71 23.19 -16.91
C ARG A 113 -2.52 23.89 -15.58
N ASP A 114 -1.33 24.40 -15.30
CA ASP A 114 -1.04 25.12 -14.07
C ASP A 114 -1.86 26.41 -13.96
N TYR A 115 -2.02 27.13 -15.07
CA TYR A 115 -2.89 28.29 -15.14
C TYR A 115 -4.35 27.93 -14.84
N GLU A 116 -4.89 26.86 -15.43
CA GLU A 116 -6.26 26.41 -15.19
C GLU A 116 -6.48 26.01 -13.73
N VAL A 117 -5.57 25.23 -13.15
CA VAL A 117 -5.62 24.84 -11.72
C VAL A 117 -5.61 26.07 -10.82
N ASN A 118 -4.69 27.01 -11.07
CA ASN A 118 -4.59 28.23 -10.26
C ASN A 118 -5.82 29.13 -10.40
N ARG A 119 -6.38 29.23 -11.61
CA ARG A 119 -7.61 29.97 -11.87
C ARG A 119 -8.78 29.36 -11.10
N ASP A 120 -8.92 28.04 -11.12
CA ASP A 120 -10.03 27.34 -10.46
C ASP A 120 -9.90 27.44 -8.92
N ILE A 121 -8.70 27.30 -8.37
CA ILE A 121 -8.43 27.54 -6.94
C ILE A 121 -8.78 28.98 -6.56
N TYR A 122 -8.36 29.96 -7.37
CA TYR A 122 -8.69 31.36 -7.12
C TYR A 122 -10.21 31.60 -7.10
N GLN A 123 -10.94 31.02 -8.06
CA GLN A 123 -12.39 31.13 -8.13
C GLN A 123 -13.09 30.47 -6.92
N ASP A 124 -12.63 29.29 -6.47
CA ASP A 124 -13.18 28.64 -5.28
C ASP A 124 -12.93 29.48 -4.02
N LEU A 125 -11.70 29.98 -3.84
CA LEU A 125 -11.36 30.85 -2.72
C LEU A 125 -12.18 32.14 -2.73
N LEU A 126 -12.37 32.75 -3.90
CA LEU A 126 -13.22 33.93 -4.06
C LEU A 126 -14.67 33.64 -3.66
N LYS A 127 -15.22 32.51 -4.11
CA LYS A 127 -16.58 32.07 -3.76
C LYS A 127 -16.72 31.82 -2.26
N ARG A 128 -15.77 31.13 -1.64
CA ARG A 128 -15.75 30.90 -0.18
C ARG A 128 -15.68 32.21 0.60
N ARG A 129 -14.84 33.16 0.17
CA ARG A 129 -14.73 34.48 0.79
C ARG A 129 -16.05 35.23 0.74
N GLU A 130 -16.72 35.23 -0.42
CA GLU A 130 -18.01 35.92 -0.56
C GLU A 130 -19.11 35.24 0.25
N ASN A 131 -19.17 33.91 0.26
CA ASN A 131 -20.10 33.17 1.10
C ASN A 131 -19.89 33.44 2.60
N ALA A 132 -18.64 33.50 3.06
CA ALA A 132 -18.31 33.83 4.44
C ALA A 132 -18.71 35.28 4.77
N ARG A 133 -18.47 36.22 3.85
CA ARG A 133 -18.90 37.62 3.99
C ARG A 133 -20.43 37.72 4.08
N VAL A 134 -21.16 37.08 3.18
CA VAL A 134 -22.63 37.05 3.20
C VAL A 134 -23.14 36.42 4.51
N SER A 135 -22.55 35.31 4.96
CA SER A 135 -22.91 34.67 6.22
C SER A 135 -22.70 35.59 7.42
N MET A 136 -21.59 36.32 7.45
CA MET A 136 -21.28 37.31 8.50
C MET A 136 -22.28 38.46 8.50
N VAL A 137 -22.66 38.97 7.33
CA VAL A 137 -23.67 40.03 7.20
C VAL A 137 -25.04 39.53 7.67
N LEU A 138 -25.44 38.30 7.30
CA LEU A 138 -26.70 37.70 7.76
C LEU A 138 -26.76 37.52 9.28
N ASP A 139 -25.64 37.11 9.89
CA ASP A 139 -25.50 37.01 11.35
C ASP A 139 -25.59 38.39 12.03
N GLN A 140 -24.89 39.39 11.49
CA GLN A 140 -24.91 40.77 12.00
C GLN A 140 -26.31 41.41 11.88
N GLU A 141 -27.02 41.17 10.78
CA GLU A 141 -28.41 41.64 10.59
C GLU A 141 -29.43 40.84 11.40
N GLN A 142 -29.01 39.84 12.20
CA GLN A 142 -29.89 38.90 12.92
C GLN A 142 -30.88 38.19 11.98
N ARG A 143 -30.55 38.11 10.69
CA ARG A 143 -31.30 37.39 9.63
C ARG A 143 -30.71 36.00 9.36
N GLY A 144 -29.82 35.53 10.22
CA GLY A 144 -29.32 34.15 10.19
C GLY A 144 -30.45 33.13 10.33
N LEU A 145 -30.15 31.87 10.01
CA LEU A 145 -31.08 30.74 10.18
C LEU A 145 -31.70 30.79 11.58
N THR A 146 -32.98 31.15 11.66
CA THR A 146 -33.71 31.11 12.92
C THR A 146 -33.86 29.64 13.31
N PHE A 147 -32.96 29.14 14.15
CA PHE A 147 -33.06 27.80 14.70
C PHE A 147 -34.31 27.72 15.58
N ARG A 148 -35.42 27.28 14.98
CA ARG A 148 -36.64 26.96 15.70
C ARG A 148 -36.48 25.55 16.26
N ILE A 149 -36.39 25.44 17.58
CA ILE A 149 -36.41 24.15 18.28
C ILE A 149 -37.79 23.54 18.04
N GLN A 150 -37.86 22.57 17.13
CA GLN A 150 -39.09 21.83 16.80
C GLN A 150 -39.45 20.85 17.92
N ASP A 151 -38.44 20.17 18.47
CA ASP A 151 -38.60 19.22 19.56
C ASP A 151 -37.54 19.48 20.64
N PRO A 152 -37.92 20.04 21.81
CA PRO A 152 -36.98 20.29 22.89
C PRO A 152 -36.50 18.97 23.52
N ALA A 153 -35.27 18.94 23.99
CA ALA A 153 -34.74 17.77 24.69
C ALA A 153 -35.54 17.49 25.98
N ILE A 154 -36.22 16.34 26.04
CA ILE A 154 -36.94 15.90 27.23
C ILE A 154 -35.98 15.21 28.21
N LEU A 155 -36.12 15.51 29.50
CA LEU A 155 -35.40 14.78 30.53
C LEU A 155 -35.99 13.36 30.65
N PRO A 156 -35.16 12.31 30.78
CA PRO A 156 -35.66 10.95 30.92
C PRO A 156 -36.43 10.80 32.23
N LEU A 157 -37.72 10.47 32.12
CA LEU A 157 -38.62 10.21 33.26
C LEU A 157 -38.24 8.97 34.08
N ARG A 158 -37.35 8.12 33.55
CA ARG A 158 -36.91 6.88 34.20
C ARG A 158 -35.39 6.79 34.19
N PRO A 159 -34.76 6.46 35.32
CA PRO A 159 -33.32 6.25 35.37
C PRO A 159 -32.94 5.06 34.51
N SER A 160 -31.97 5.26 33.62
CA SER A 160 -31.32 4.20 32.85
C SER A 160 -30.21 3.58 33.70
N GLY A 161 -30.47 2.39 34.28
CA GLY A 161 -29.48 1.66 35.09
C GLY A 161 -30.06 0.65 36.07
N LEU A 162 -29.19 0.04 36.89
CA LEU A 162 -29.55 -0.90 37.95
C LEU A 162 -30.53 -0.25 38.94
N ARG A 163 -31.74 -0.77 38.99
CA ARG A 163 -32.78 -0.28 39.91
C ARG A 163 -32.53 -0.74 41.34
N MET A 164 -32.94 0.06 42.32
CA MET A 164 -32.83 -0.25 43.76
C MET A 164 -33.41 -1.62 44.14
N MET A 165 -34.43 -2.11 43.41
CA MET A 165 -35.01 -3.45 43.62
C MET A 165 -33.99 -4.58 43.46
N HIS A 166 -33.03 -4.45 42.53
CA HIS A 166 -32.00 -5.48 42.34
C HIS A 166 -31.04 -5.52 43.54
N PHE A 167 -30.66 -4.35 44.08
CA PHE A 167 -29.84 -4.26 45.29
C PHE A 167 -30.58 -4.76 46.52
N ALA A 168 -31.88 -4.44 46.67
CA ALA A 168 -32.69 -4.94 47.77
C ALA A 168 -32.82 -6.47 47.75
N LEU A 169 -33.08 -7.05 46.57
CA LEU A 169 -33.15 -8.50 46.40
C LEU A 169 -31.79 -9.17 46.69
N ALA A 170 -30.71 -8.65 46.12
CA ALA A 170 -29.36 -9.17 46.36
C ALA A 170 -28.98 -9.07 47.86
N GLY A 171 -29.31 -7.96 48.51
CA GLY A 171 -29.10 -7.75 49.94
C GLY A 171 -29.84 -8.76 50.80
N MET A 172 -31.12 -9.05 50.49
CA MET A 172 -31.90 -10.07 51.21
C MET A 172 -31.30 -11.47 51.05
N VAL A 173 -30.91 -11.85 49.83
CA VAL A 173 -30.30 -13.15 49.55
C VAL A 173 -28.99 -13.28 50.32
N LEU A 174 -28.12 -12.25 50.29
CA LEU A 174 -26.86 -12.25 51.02
C LEU A 174 -27.05 -12.25 52.54
N ALA A 175 -28.07 -11.55 53.05
CA ALA A 175 -28.36 -11.50 54.49
C ALA A 175 -28.74 -12.87 55.07
N VAL A 176 -29.28 -13.78 54.26
CA VAL A 176 -29.57 -15.16 54.66
C VAL A 176 -28.39 -16.08 54.37
N ALA A 177 -27.78 -15.95 53.18
CA ALA A 177 -26.71 -16.82 52.74
C ALA A 177 -25.45 -16.67 53.61
N VAL A 178 -25.08 -15.45 54.00
CA VAL A 178 -23.84 -15.18 54.75
C VAL A 178 -23.88 -15.80 56.16
N PRO A 179 -24.91 -15.56 57.01
CA PRO A 179 -24.96 -16.19 58.33
C PRO A 179 -25.07 -17.71 58.29
N LEU A 180 -25.83 -18.27 57.34
CA LEU A 180 -25.92 -19.72 57.16
C LEU A 180 -24.58 -20.32 56.72
N GLY A 181 -23.90 -19.69 55.77
CA GLY A 181 -22.57 -20.09 55.33
C GLY A 181 -21.53 -20.01 56.46
N LEU A 182 -21.58 -18.94 57.26
CA LEU A 182 -20.69 -18.74 58.39
C LEU A 182 -20.96 -19.75 59.50
N LEU A 183 -22.23 -20.04 59.82
CA LEU A 183 -22.61 -21.09 60.75
C LEU A 183 -22.16 -22.47 60.27
N PHE A 184 -22.35 -22.78 58.99
CA PHE A 184 -21.90 -24.04 58.39
C PHE A 184 -20.38 -24.18 58.48
N ALA A 185 -19.63 -23.13 58.12
CA ALA A 185 -18.18 -23.12 58.24
C ALA A 185 -17.73 -23.30 59.69
N LEU A 186 -18.32 -22.57 60.65
CA LEU A 186 -18.00 -22.72 62.07
C LEU A 186 -18.30 -24.13 62.57
N VAL A 187 -19.39 -24.76 62.14
CA VAL A 187 -19.71 -26.14 62.56
C VAL A 187 -18.75 -27.14 61.93
N GLN A 188 -18.37 -26.96 60.66
CA GLN A 188 -17.46 -27.85 59.96
C GLN A 188 -16.02 -27.80 60.53
N PHE A 189 -15.58 -26.63 60.99
CA PHE A 189 -14.23 -26.42 61.54
C PHE A 189 -14.16 -26.45 63.08
N ASP A 190 -15.27 -26.66 63.80
CA ASP A 190 -15.27 -26.78 65.27
C ASP A 190 -14.99 -28.23 65.71
N PRO A 191 -13.84 -28.52 66.35
CA PRO A 191 -13.48 -29.87 66.79
C PRO A 191 -14.26 -30.34 68.04
N ARG A 192 -15.21 -29.57 68.55
CA ARG A 192 -15.97 -29.92 69.77
C ARG A 192 -16.99 -31.04 69.51
N ILE A 193 -16.95 -32.05 70.37
CA ILE A 193 -17.90 -33.17 70.37
C ILE A 193 -19.18 -32.73 71.09
N ARG A 194 -20.31 -32.63 70.36
CA ARG A 194 -21.58 -32.08 70.88
C ARG A 194 -22.63 -33.14 71.20
N SER A 195 -22.38 -34.41 70.87
CA SER A 195 -23.32 -35.52 71.12
C SER A 195 -22.58 -36.76 71.61
N ALA A 196 -23.21 -37.50 72.54
CA ALA A 196 -22.71 -38.80 72.99
C ALA A 196 -22.48 -39.76 71.81
N ARG A 197 -23.39 -39.77 70.81
CA ARG A 197 -23.22 -40.59 69.59
C ARG A 197 -22.02 -40.18 68.74
N GLN A 198 -21.66 -38.89 68.74
CA GLN A 198 -20.48 -38.40 68.01
C GLN A 198 -19.20 -38.85 68.71
N LEU A 199 -19.19 -38.87 70.05
CA LEU A 199 -18.09 -39.42 70.85
C LEU A 199 -17.91 -40.92 70.57
N GLU A 200 -18.99 -41.71 70.69
CA GLU A 200 -18.96 -43.17 70.46
C GLU A 200 -18.45 -43.53 69.06
N ARG A 201 -18.85 -42.79 68.02
CA ARG A 201 -18.38 -43.01 66.65
C ARG A 201 -16.90 -42.66 66.44
N THR A 202 -16.39 -41.66 67.15
CA THR A 202 -15.01 -41.19 66.97
C THR A 202 -14.03 -42.03 67.80
N THR A 203 -14.43 -42.48 68.99
CA THR A 203 -13.56 -43.20 69.93
C THR A 203 -13.80 -44.70 69.99
N GLY A 204 -14.93 -45.20 69.47
CA GLY A 204 -15.33 -46.61 69.51
C GLY A 204 -15.79 -47.11 70.88
N LEU A 205 -15.93 -46.23 71.88
CA LEU A 205 -16.32 -46.55 73.25
C LEU A 205 -17.79 -46.21 73.50
N VAL A 206 -18.52 -47.04 74.24
CA VAL A 206 -19.93 -46.83 74.59
C VAL A 206 -20.08 -45.76 75.68
N ALA A 207 -20.99 -44.80 75.50
CA ALA A 207 -21.25 -43.76 76.48
C ALA A 207 -22.14 -44.29 77.63
N LEU A 208 -21.59 -44.38 78.85
CA LEU A 208 -22.28 -44.94 80.02
C LEU A 208 -23.35 -44.01 80.61
N ALA A 209 -23.15 -42.68 80.53
CA ALA A 209 -24.12 -41.69 80.99
C ALA A 209 -23.85 -40.32 80.33
N SER A 210 -24.90 -39.54 80.09
CA SER A 210 -24.80 -38.14 79.66
C SER A 210 -25.38 -37.22 80.73
N ILE A 211 -24.60 -36.26 81.23
CA ILE A 211 -25.07 -35.29 82.22
C ILE A 211 -25.72 -34.11 81.47
N PRO A 212 -27.04 -33.86 81.66
CA PRO A 212 -27.68 -32.71 81.06
C PRO A 212 -27.18 -31.43 81.73
N THR A 213 -26.79 -30.45 80.93
CA THR A 213 -26.44 -29.11 81.44
C THR A 213 -27.73 -28.35 81.78
N TYR A 214 -27.86 -27.92 83.04
CA TYR A 214 -28.97 -27.06 83.47
C TYR A 214 -28.56 -25.59 83.36
N PRO A 215 -29.19 -24.80 82.47
CA PRO A 215 -28.84 -23.40 82.33
C PRO A 215 -29.26 -22.58 83.55
N THR A 216 -28.32 -21.86 84.13
CA THR A 216 -28.52 -20.95 85.27
C THR A 216 -29.51 -19.83 84.91
N VAL A 217 -30.25 -19.29 85.89
CA VAL A 217 -31.24 -18.21 85.66
C VAL A 217 -30.63 -17.01 84.90
N ARG A 218 -29.39 -16.61 85.24
CA ARG A 218 -28.65 -15.54 84.54
C ARG A 218 -28.38 -15.87 83.06
N GLU A 219 -28.13 -17.13 82.74
CA GLU A 219 -27.84 -17.57 81.36
C GLU A 219 -29.11 -17.58 80.50
N LYS A 220 -30.25 -18.00 81.07
CA LYS A 220 -31.56 -17.89 80.40
C LYS A 220 -31.91 -16.45 80.08
N MET A 221 -31.69 -15.52 81.01
CA MET A 221 -31.94 -14.08 80.77
C MET A 221 -31.03 -13.52 79.67
N ARG A 222 -29.73 -13.87 79.68
CA ARG A 222 -28.77 -13.43 78.64
C ARG A 222 -29.13 -13.97 77.26
N ASN A 223 -29.55 -15.23 77.15
CA ASN A 223 -29.95 -15.81 75.87
C ASN A 223 -31.26 -15.21 75.34
N ARG A 224 -32.23 -14.92 76.23
CA ARG A 224 -33.44 -14.18 75.84
C ARG A 224 -33.11 -12.77 75.36
N ALA A 225 -32.20 -12.06 76.03
CA ALA A 225 -31.76 -10.74 75.61
C ALA A 225 -31.03 -10.78 74.25
N ARG A 226 -30.18 -11.78 74.00
CA ARG A 226 -29.51 -11.99 72.70
C ARG A 226 -30.51 -12.30 71.59
N LEU A 227 -31.49 -13.16 71.85
CA LEU A 227 -32.55 -13.48 70.88
C LEU A 227 -33.41 -12.24 70.60
N ALA A 228 -33.83 -11.51 71.64
CA ALA A 228 -34.58 -10.27 71.49
C ALA A 228 -33.79 -9.22 70.67
N PHE A 229 -32.49 -9.07 70.94
CA PHE A 229 -31.62 -8.16 70.18
C PHE A 229 -31.49 -8.59 68.71
N SER A 230 -31.31 -9.89 68.44
CA SER A 230 -31.28 -10.40 67.06
C SER A 230 -32.60 -10.18 66.33
N ALA A 231 -33.74 -10.40 66.99
CA ALA A 231 -35.06 -10.14 66.43
C ALA A 231 -35.28 -8.65 66.13
N LEU A 232 -34.82 -7.76 67.02
CA LEU A 232 -34.89 -6.32 66.84
C LEU A 232 -34.09 -5.88 65.60
N ILE A 233 -32.87 -6.40 65.41
CA ILE A 233 -32.05 -6.10 64.23
C ILE A 233 -32.77 -6.50 62.95
N VAL A 234 -33.35 -7.70 62.90
CA VAL A 234 -34.11 -8.17 61.73
C VAL A 234 -35.26 -7.23 61.42
N VAL A 235 -36.07 -6.88 62.43
CA VAL A 235 -37.20 -5.94 62.26
C VAL A 235 -36.73 -4.57 61.80
N ALA A 236 -35.61 -4.06 62.33
CA ALA A 236 -35.04 -2.77 61.93
C ALA A 236 -34.60 -2.76 60.47
N VAL A 237 -34.01 -3.84 59.97
CA VAL A 237 -33.60 -3.97 58.56
C VAL A 237 -34.83 -3.97 57.64
N PHE A 238 -35.85 -4.78 57.95
CA PHE A 238 -37.10 -4.78 57.19
C PHE A 238 -37.80 -3.40 57.22
N GLY A 239 -37.81 -2.75 58.38
CA GLY A 239 -38.34 -1.40 58.55
C GLY A 239 -37.59 -0.36 57.72
N PHE A 240 -36.26 -0.44 57.66
CA PHE A 240 -35.44 0.45 56.83
C PHE A 240 -35.72 0.27 55.34
N TYR A 241 -35.82 -0.97 54.85
CA TYR A 241 -36.18 -1.23 53.45
C TYR A 241 -37.61 -0.74 53.12
N ALA A 242 -38.57 -0.92 54.02
CA ALA A 242 -39.93 -0.41 53.86
C ALA A 242 -39.97 1.13 53.85
N PHE A 243 -39.22 1.79 54.73
CA PHE A 243 -39.09 3.24 54.78
C PHE A 243 -38.46 3.80 53.49
N VAL A 244 -37.39 3.17 53.00
CA VAL A 244 -36.75 3.56 51.74
C VAL A 244 -37.71 3.38 50.56
N TYR A 245 -38.44 2.26 50.51
CA TYR A 245 -39.46 2.04 49.48
C TYR A 245 -40.56 3.12 49.54
N TRP A 246 -41.10 3.41 50.72
CA TRP A 246 -42.14 4.42 50.93
C TRP A 246 -41.66 5.84 50.55
N SER A 247 -40.46 6.22 50.99
CA SER A 247 -39.85 7.52 50.66
C SER A 247 -39.64 7.71 49.15
N ARG A 248 -39.42 6.62 48.41
CA ARG A 248 -39.23 6.65 46.96
C ARG A 248 -40.55 6.68 46.20
N VAL A 249 -41.58 5.97 46.67
CA VAL A 249 -42.93 6.04 46.10
C VAL A 249 -43.48 7.46 46.20
N ILE A 250 -43.32 8.11 47.36
CA ILE A 250 -43.73 9.51 47.57
C ILE A 250 -42.98 10.48 46.66
N ARG A 251 -41.72 10.23 46.35
CA ARG A 251 -40.93 11.09 45.46
C ARG A 251 -41.26 10.90 43.98
N TYR A 252 -42.01 9.87 43.62
CA TYR A 252 -42.40 9.53 42.24
C TYR A 252 -43.90 9.73 41.95
N SER A 253 -44.72 10.05 42.96
CA SER A 253 -46.10 10.55 42.81
C SER A 253 -46.11 12.07 42.76
#